data_AF-T0ZRQ2-F1
#
_entry.id   AF-T0ZRQ2-F1
#
_cell.length_a   1.000
_cell.length_b   1.000
_cell.length_c   1.000
_cell.angle_alpha   90.00
_cell.angle_beta   90.00
_cell.angle_gamma   90.00
#
_symmetry.space_group_name_H-M   'P 1'
#
loop_
_entity.id
_entity.type
_entity.pdbx_description
1 polymer ?
#
loop_
_entity_poly.entity_id
_entity_poly.type
_entity_poly.pdbx_seq_one_letter_code
_entity_poly.pdbx_strand_id
1 'polypeptide(L)'
;MSKREDIARRVLSSLQQQGAGAETSPRAARPARTFIGQVGEQMTQGFAARVEVLEKERRDGGVILALDPKRIRRSAQANRHELSLIESDEDFSALKRSLMRDGQIMPISVRAVTDDPEHDYEVVYGHRRHEAALQLDRECPFKIRAVLDSAAQDL
;
A
#
# COMPACT_ATOMS: atom_id res chain seq x y z
N MET A 1 25.07 -42.86 -52.42
CA MET A 1 24.97 -41.44 -52.00
C MET A 1 25.60 -41.34 -50.62
N SER A 2 26.70 -40.59 -50.48
CA SER A 2 27.55 -40.65 -49.30
C SER A 2 27.15 -39.57 -48.29
N LYS A 3 26.97 -39.94 -47.00
CA LYS A 3 26.59 -39.03 -45.89
C LYS A 3 27.45 -37.75 -45.81
N ARG A 4 28.69 -37.79 -46.31
CA ARG A 4 29.59 -36.64 -46.36
C ARG A 4 29.12 -35.55 -47.34
N GLU A 5 28.50 -35.94 -48.46
CA GLU A 5 28.00 -35.02 -49.48
C GLU A 5 26.73 -34.29 -49.01
N ASP A 6 25.89 -34.98 -48.24
CA ASP A 6 24.68 -34.40 -47.64
C ASP A 6 25.01 -33.35 -46.57
N ILE A 7 26.05 -33.60 -45.77
CA ILE A 7 26.54 -32.64 -44.77
C ILE A 7 27.09 -31.39 -45.48
N ALA A 8 27.90 -31.57 -46.52
CA ALA A 8 28.47 -30.44 -47.26
C ALA A 8 27.38 -29.56 -47.88
N ARG A 9 26.35 -30.17 -48.48
CA ARG A 9 25.19 -29.43 -49.04
C ARG A 9 24.41 -28.67 -47.99
N ARG A 10 24.23 -29.25 -46.80
CA ARG A 10 23.49 -28.63 -45.69
C ARG A 10 24.24 -27.45 -45.07
N VAL A 11 25.56 -27.53 -45.00
CA VAL A 11 26.41 -26.43 -44.53
C VAL A 11 26.42 -25.29 -45.55
N LEU A 12 26.58 -25.59 -46.83
CA LEU A 12 26.56 -24.58 -47.90
C LEU A 12 25.22 -23.85 -47.99
N SER A 13 24.09 -24.57 -47.86
CA SER A 13 22.77 -23.92 -47.87
C SER A 13 22.53 -23.04 -46.64
N SER A 14 23.02 -23.41 -45.45
CA SER A 14 22.95 -22.56 -44.25
C SER A 14 23.76 -21.28 -44.38
N LEU A 15 24.94 -21.35 -45.02
CA LEU A 15 25.79 -20.17 -45.25
C LEU A 15 25.19 -19.23 -46.30
N GLN A 16 24.54 -19.76 -47.34
CA GLN A 16 23.80 -18.97 -48.32
C GLN A 16 22.57 -18.28 -47.72
N GLN A 17 21.87 -18.93 -46.78
CA GLN A 17 20.75 -18.32 -46.05
C GLN A 17 21.22 -17.21 -45.09
N GLN A 18 22.44 -17.30 -44.55
CA GLN A 18 23.03 -16.24 -43.72
C GLN A 18 23.56 -15.05 -44.54
N GLY A 19 23.76 -15.20 -45.85
CA GLY A 19 24.25 -14.13 -46.74
C GLY A 19 23.16 -13.30 -47.45
N ALA A 20 21.89 -13.72 -47.40
CA ALA A 20 20.82 -13.14 -48.21
C ALA A 20 19.79 -12.35 -47.38
N GLY A 21 20.27 -11.41 -46.57
CA GLY A 21 19.39 -10.55 -45.76
C GLY A 21 20.14 -9.53 -44.91
N ALA A 22 20.91 -8.64 -45.54
CA ALA A 22 21.52 -7.51 -44.86
C ALA A 22 21.14 -6.19 -45.56
N GLU A 23 19.84 -5.88 -45.56
CA GLU A 23 19.44 -4.47 -45.54
C GLU A 23 19.86 -3.90 -44.18
N THR A 24 20.87 -3.05 -44.21
CA THR A 24 21.42 -2.36 -43.04
C THR A 24 20.47 -1.24 -42.62
N SER A 25 19.39 -1.60 -41.94
CA SER A 25 18.68 -0.64 -41.10
C SER A 25 19.63 -0.24 -39.96
N PRO A 26 19.88 1.06 -39.70
CA PRO A 26 20.78 1.47 -38.64
C PRO A 26 20.17 1.03 -37.30
N ARG A 27 20.68 -0.08 -36.77
CA ARG A 27 20.39 -0.54 -35.42
C ARG A 27 20.88 0.56 -34.49
N ALA A 28 19.95 1.37 -33.98
CA ALA A 28 20.22 2.37 -32.96
C ALA A 28 21.06 1.72 -31.86
N ALA A 29 22.31 2.19 -31.71
CA ALA A 29 23.21 1.69 -30.71
C ALA A 29 22.56 1.95 -29.34
N ARG A 30 22.16 0.87 -28.65
CA ARG A 30 21.76 0.98 -27.25
C ARG A 30 22.96 1.57 -26.51
N PRO A 31 22.82 2.69 -25.78
CA PRO A 31 23.96 3.28 -25.09
C PRO A 31 24.55 2.22 -24.15
N ALA A 32 25.87 2.03 -24.23
CA ALA A 32 26.57 1.10 -23.36
C ALA A 32 26.34 1.54 -21.91
N ARG A 33 25.51 0.80 -21.18
CA ARG A 33 25.27 1.07 -19.75
C ARG A 33 26.58 0.79 -19.02
N THR A 34 27.08 1.79 -18.30
CA THR A 34 28.24 1.62 -17.43
C THR A 34 27.88 0.68 -16.29
N PHE A 35 28.86 -0.04 -15.74
CA PHE A 35 28.67 -0.91 -14.57
C PHE A 35 27.97 -0.17 -13.42
N ILE A 36 28.33 1.10 -13.18
CA ILE A 36 27.68 1.96 -12.19
C ILE A 36 26.19 2.19 -12.51
N GLY A 37 25.85 2.43 -13.78
CA GLY A 37 24.46 2.57 -14.22
C GLY A 37 23.64 1.29 -14.02
N GLN A 38 24.24 0.12 -14.27
CA GLN A 38 23.59 -1.18 -14.06
C GLN A 38 23.36 -1.47 -12.57
N VAL A 39 24.34 -1.16 -11.71
CA VAL A 39 24.19 -1.28 -10.24
C VAL A 39 23.12 -0.33 -9.72
N GLY A 40 23.09 0.93 -10.20
CA GLY A 40 22.05 1.90 -9.83
C GLY A 40 20.64 1.46 -10.23
N GLU A 41 20.49 0.87 -11.42
CA GLU A 41 19.21 0.33 -11.89
C GLU A 41 18.75 -0.88 -11.05
N GLN A 42 19.67 -1.81 -10.73
CA GLN A 42 19.37 -2.94 -9.83
C GLN A 42 18.97 -2.47 -8.42
N MET A 43 19.65 -1.46 -7.87
CA MET A 43 19.27 -0.89 -6.57
C MET A 43 17.88 -0.27 -6.62
N THR A 44 17.58 0.50 -7.67
CA THR A 44 16.28 1.15 -7.86
C THR A 44 15.15 0.13 -7.97
N GLN A 45 15.36 -0.95 -8.73
CA GLN A 45 14.41 -2.06 -8.84
C GLN A 45 14.20 -2.76 -7.48
N GLY A 46 15.27 -2.96 -6.70
CA GLY A 46 15.19 -3.52 -5.35
C GLY A 46 14.41 -2.65 -4.37
N PHE A 47 14.54 -1.33 -4.45
CA PHE A 47 13.73 -0.40 -3.65
C PHE A 47 12.26 -0.42 -4.07
N ALA A 48 11.97 -0.41 -5.37
CA ALA A 48 10.59 -0.46 -5.87
C ALA A 48 9.85 -1.71 -5.37
N ALA A 49 10.50 -2.88 -5.42
CA ALA A 49 9.93 -4.12 -4.90
C ALA A 49 9.63 -4.07 -3.39
N ARG A 50 10.50 -3.44 -2.58
CA ARG A 50 10.26 -3.28 -1.13
C ARG A 50 9.12 -2.32 -0.83
N VAL A 51 9.01 -1.22 -1.59
CA VAL A 51 7.90 -0.27 -1.45
C VAL A 51 6.58 -0.97 -1.76
N GLU A 52 6.53 -1.80 -2.79
CA GLU A 52 5.32 -2.56 -3.14
C GLU A 52 4.89 -3.51 -2.02
N VAL A 53 5.84 -4.22 -1.39
CA VAL A 53 5.56 -5.10 -0.24
C VAL A 53 5.01 -4.31 0.94
N LEU A 54 5.64 -3.19 1.30
CA LEU A 54 5.19 -2.35 2.42
C LEU A 54 3.81 -1.75 2.17
N GLU A 55 3.53 -1.28 0.95
CA GLU A 55 2.21 -0.76 0.59
C GLU A 55 1.14 -1.86 0.60
N LYS A 56 1.52 -3.11 0.30
CA LYS A 56 0.63 -4.25 0.45
C LYS A 56 0.36 -4.55 1.92
N GLU A 57 1.39 -4.65 2.76
CA GLU A 57 1.20 -4.85 4.21
C GLU A 57 0.35 -3.74 4.84
N ARG A 58 0.55 -2.49 4.42
CA ARG A 58 -0.29 -1.36 4.84
C ARG A 58 -1.74 -1.56 4.46
N ARG A 59 -2.00 -2.03 3.24
CA ARG A 59 -3.36 -2.31 2.74
C ARG A 59 -4.01 -3.51 3.44
N ASP A 60 -3.23 -4.54 3.75
CA ASP A 60 -3.72 -5.77 4.38
C ASP A 60 -3.88 -5.63 5.91
N GLY A 61 -3.71 -4.42 6.46
CA GLY A 61 -3.85 -4.17 7.90
C GLY A 61 -2.65 -4.62 8.74
N GLY A 62 -1.52 -4.94 8.11
CA GLY A 62 -0.27 -5.31 8.78
C GLY A 62 0.47 -4.13 9.44
N VAL A 63 0.04 -2.89 9.17
CA VAL A 63 0.67 -1.66 9.68
C VAL A 63 -0.30 -0.87 10.53
N ILE A 64 0.16 -0.42 11.70
CA ILE A 64 -0.57 0.51 12.56
C ILE A 64 -0.20 1.94 12.16
N LEU A 65 -1.20 2.71 11.73
CA LEU A 65 -1.11 4.11 11.35
C LEU A 65 -1.39 5.01 12.55
N ALA A 66 -0.65 6.11 12.69
CA ALA A 66 -0.98 7.20 13.61
C ALA A 66 -1.69 8.30 12.81
N LEU A 67 -3.00 8.46 13.03
CA LEU A 67 -3.87 9.33 12.27
C LEU A 67 -4.35 10.52 13.11
N ASP A 68 -4.76 11.58 12.42
CA ASP A 68 -5.52 12.67 13.04
C ASP A 68 -6.98 12.22 13.21
N PRO A 69 -7.54 12.23 14.43
CA PRO A 69 -8.93 11.80 14.63
C PRO A 69 -9.93 12.64 13.85
N LYS A 70 -9.60 13.89 13.50
CA LYS A 70 -10.47 14.79 12.71
C LYS A 70 -10.52 14.45 11.22
N ARG A 71 -9.54 13.70 10.71
CA ARG A 71 -9.53 13.20 9.32
C ARG A 71 -10.29 11.87 9.17
N ILE A 72 -10.94 11.41 10.22
CA ILE A 72 -11.69 10.15 10.25
C ILE A 72 -13.16 10.46 10.54
N ARG A 73 -14.05 10.12 9.61
CA ARG A 73 -15.50 10.28 9.82
C ARG A 73 -16.11 9.08 10.52
N ARG A 74 -17.25 9.31 11.17
CA ARG A 74 -18.09 8.23 11.71
C ARG A 74 -18.78 7.51 10.56
N SER A 75 -18.85 6.18 10.63
CA SER A 75 -19.70 5.41 9.72
C SER A 75 -21.18 5.62 10.05
N ALA A 76 -22.02 5.69 9.01
CA ALA A 76 -23.48 5.72 9.14
C ALA A 76 -24.04 4.43 9.76
N GLN A 77 -23.32 3.31 9.68
CA GLN A 77 -23.68 2.03 10.29
C GLN A 77 -23.02 1.84 11.66
N ALA A 78 -22.95 2.90 12.47
CA ALA A 78 -22.41 2.80 13.82
C ALA A 78 -23.24 1.80 14.64
N ASN A 79 -22.65 0.65 14.95
CA ASN A 79 -23.29 -0.44 15.71
C ASN A 79 -23.49 -0.09 17.21
N ARG A 80 -23.51 1.21 17.55
CA ARG A 80 -23.71 1.76 18.90
C ARG A 80 -24.58 3.01 18.83
N HIS A 81 -25.56 3.08 19.72
CA HIS A 81 -26.36 4.28 19.92
C HIS A 81 -25.49 5.45 20.41
N GLU A 82 -25.86 6.66 19.98
CA GLU A 82 -25.18 7.92 20.33
C GLU A 82 -25.08 8.15 21.84
N LEU A 83 -26.04 7.63 22.61
CA LEU A 83 -26.07 7.71 24.07
C LEU A 83 -24.95 6.92 24.78
N SER A 84 -24.25 6.01 24.10
CA SER A 84 -23.08 5.29 24.64
C SER A 84 -21.74 5.99 24.36
N LEU A 85 -21.80 7.21 23.81
CA LEU A 85 -20.66 8.03 23.37
C LEU A 85 -20.55 9.36 24.14
N ILE A 86 -21.33 9.52 25.20
CA ILE A 86 -21.41 10.76 26.01
C ILE A 86 -20.67 10.58 27.34
N GLU A 87 -20.19 11.67 27.92
CA GLU A 87 -19.42 11.63 29.18
C GLU A 87 -20.24 11.15 30.39
N SER A 88 -21.56 11.25 30.35
CA SER A 88 -22.42 10.71 31.41
C SER A 88 -22.45 9.17 31.43
N ASP A 89 -21.97 8.50 30.39
CA ASP A 89 -21.70 7.06 30.41
C ASP A 89 -20.36 6.82 31.13
N GLU A 90 -20.43 6.18 32.30
CA GLU A 90 -19.26 5.94 33.16
C GLU A 90 -18.19 5.09 32.46
N ASP A 91 -18.59 4.11 31.64
CA ASP A 91 -17.68 3.27 30.87
C ASP A 91 -16.93 4.08 29.80
N PHE A 92 -17.62 5.05 29.20
CA PHE A 92 -17.02 5.94 28.19
C PHE A 92 -16.02 6.90 28.85
N SER A 93 -16.41 7.50 29.97
CA SER A 93 -15.55 8.36 30.77
C SER A 93 -14.34 7.62 31.34
N ALA A 94 -14.48 6.34 31.70
CA ALA A 94 -13.36 5.48 32.08
C ALA A 94 -12.42 5.22 30.90
N LEU A 95 -12.96 4.95 29.71
CA LEU A 95 -12.18 4.75 28.48
C LEU A 95 -11.37 6.00 28.12
N LYS A 96 -11.98 7.19 28.11
CA LYS A 96 -11.30 8.46 27.82
C LYS A 96 -10.14 8.72 28.78
N ARG A 97 -10.37 8.51 30.09
CA ARG A 97 -9.31 8.62 31.11
C ARG A 97 -8.17 7.62 30.89
N SER A 98 -8.49 6.38 30.52
CA SER A 98 -7.46 5.38 30.20
C SER A 98 -6.67 5.76 28.95
N LEU A 99 -7.31 6.25 27.89
CA LEU A 99 -6.63 6.75 26.69
C LEU A 99 -5.68 7.91 27.00
N MET A 100 -6.09 8.83 27.88
CA MET A 100 -5.24 9.94 28.30
C MET A 100 -4.04 9.50 29.13
N ARG A 101 -4.23 8.54 30.05
CA ARG A 101 -3.19 8.09 30.98
C ARG A 101 -2.22 7.10 30.37
N ASP A 102 -2.76 6.08 29.70
CA ASP A 102 -2.02 4.90 29.25
C ASP A 102 -1.78 4.91 27.73
N GLY A 103 -2.41 5.85 27.01
CA GLY A 103 -2.45 5.85 25.56
C GLY A 103 -3.40 4.80 24.98
N GLN A 104 -3.38 4.65 23.67
CA GLN A 104 -4.21 3.67 22.98
C GLN A 104 -3.54 2.29 22.93
N ILE A 105 -4.08 1.36 23.72
CA ILE A 105 -3.65 -0.04 23.76
C ILE A 105 -4.08 -0.80 22.49
N MET A 106 -5.35 -0.66 22.09
CA MET A 106 -5.92 -1.37 20.93
C MET A 106 -6.24 -0.39 19.80
N PRO A 107 -5.73 -0.60 18.57
CA PRO A 107 -6.03 0.26 17.43
C PRO A 107 -7.51 0.21 17.05
N ILE A 108 -7.98 1.23 16.34
CA ILE A 108 -9.28 1.20 15.66
C ILE A 108 -9.12 0.59 14.26
N SER A 109 -10.23 0.14 13.67
CA SER A 109 -10.25 -0.30 12.27
C SER A 109 -10.88 0.80 11.43
N VAL A 110 -10.22 1.18 10.34
CA VAL A 110 -10.67 2.22 9.42
C VAL A 110 -10.60 1.75 7.98
N ARG A 111 -11.48 2.30 7.14
CA ARG A 111 -11.40 2.16 5.68
C ARG A 111 -11.08 3.50 5.06
N ALA A 112 -10.39 3.50 3.92
CA ALA A 112 -10.13 4.73 3.18
C ALA A 112 -11.41 5.18 2.47
N VAL A 113 -11.64 6.49 2.41
CA VAL A 113 -12.77 7.09 1.70
C VAL A 113 -12.27 8.10 0.66
N THR A 114 -13.06 8.31 -0.39
CA THR A 114 -12.68 9.19 -1.52
C THR A 114 -13.79 10.18 -1.90
N ASP A 115 -14.95 10.05 -1.27
CA ASP A 115 -16.16 10.83 -1.50
C ASP A 115 -16.20 12.12 -0.67
N ASP A 116 -15.26 12.32 0.25
CA ASP A 116 -15.20 13.47 1.15
C ASP A 116 -13.77 14.03 1.27
N PRO A 117 -13.53 15.30 0.91
CA PRO A 117 -12.20 15.91 1.03
C PRO A 117 -11.78 16.21 2.49
N GLU A 118 -12.73 16.32 3.41
CA GLU A 118 -12.46 16.63 4.82
C GLU A 118 -11.97 15.39 5.59
N HIS A 119 -12.35 14.20 5.14
CA HIS A 119 -12.04 12.94 5.80
C HIS A 119 -11.34 11.98 4.84
N ASP A 120 -10.16 11.49 5.23
CA ASP A 120 -9.42 10.47 4.46
C ASP A 120 -9.92 9.05 4.79
N TYR A 121 -10.55 8.89 5.95
CA TYR A 121 -10.93 7.60 6.49
C TYR A 121 -12.32 7.60 7.10
N GLU A 122 -12.90 6.41 7.21
CA GLU A 122 -14.12 6.14 7.97
C GLU A 122 -13.91 5.01 8.96
N VAL A 123 -14.47 5.15 10.17
CA VAL A 123 -14.39 4.12 11.21
C VAL A 123 -15.23 2.90 10.83
N VAL A 124 -14.59 1.74 10.73
CA VAL A 124 -15.24 0.43 10.60
C VAL A 124 -15.51 -0.17 11.98
N TYR A 125 -14.54 -0.08 12.89
CA TYR A 125 -14.67 -0.56 14.25
C TYR A 125 -13.96 0.34 15.26
N GLY A 126 -14.50 0.39 16.47
CA GLY A 126 -13.91 1.15 17.58
C GLY A 126 -14.43 2.57 17.73
N HIS A 127 -15.69 2.84 17.35
CA HIS A 127 -16.33 4.16 17.45
C HIS A 127 -16.13 4.85 18.81
N ARG A 128 -16.28 4.15 19.95
CA ARG A 128 -16.05 4.76 21.28
C ARG A 128 -14.63 5.30 21.44
N ARG A 129 -13.61 4.62 20.89
CA ARG A 129 -12.21 5.08 20.97
C ARG A 129 -11.97 6.27 20.05
N HIS A 130 -12.56 6.26 18.86
CA HIS A 130 -12.52 7.41 17.96
C HIS A 130 -13.17 8.64 18.59
N GLU A 131 -14.34 8.48 19.22
CA GLU A 131 -14.98 9.57 19.96
C GLU A 131 -14.19 10.09 21.13
N ALA A 132 -13.65 9.21 21.95
CA ALA A 132 -12.79 9.61 23.05
C ALA A 132 -11.55 10.36 22.52
N ALA A 133 -10.94 9.91 21.42
CA ALA A 133 -9.81 10.59 20.79
C ALA A 133 -10.19 11.96 20.22
N LEU A 134 -11.37 12.11 19.61
CA LEU A 134 -11.88 13.41 19.14
C LEU A 134 -12.09 14.39 20.30
N GLN A 135 -12.61 13.91 21.43
CA GLN A 135 -12.77 14.75 22.62
C GLN A 135 -11.42 15.14 23.21
N LEU A 136 -10.50 14.17 23.35
CA LEU A 136 -9.15 14.43 23.83
C LEU A 136 -8.40 15.41 22.93
N ASP A 137 -8.52 15.29 21.61
CA ASP A 137 -7.84 16.20 20.67
C ASP A 137 -8.28 17.67 20.80
N ARG A 138 -9.52 17.92 21.27
CA ARG A 138 -10.00 19.28 21.60
C ARG A 138 -9.36 19.84 22.87
N GLU A 139 -8.96 18.98 23.79
CA GLU A 139 -8.32 19.34 25.05
C GLU A 139 -6.79 19.45 24.90
N CYS A 140 -6.18 18.51 24.17
CA CYS A 140 -4.76 18.46 23.88
C CYS A 140 -4.49 17.68 22.59
N PRO A 141 -3.46 18.02 21.78
CA PRO A 141 -3.20 17.31 20.52
C PRO A 141 -3.07 15.79 20.70
N PHE A 142 -3.93 15.03 20.04
CA PHE A 142 -4.00 13.57 20.22
C PHE A 142 -4.00 12.85 18.86
N LYS A 143 -3.11 11.87 18.68
CA LYS A 143 -3.08 11.01 17.49
C LYS A 143 -3.69 9.65 17.82
N ILE A 144 -4.58 9.18 16.94
CA ILE A 144 -5.24 7.89 17.09
C ILE A 144 -4.52 6.81 16.29
N ARG A 145 -4.35 5.62 16.87
CA ARG A 145 -3.77 4.45 16.23
C ARG A 145 -4.86 3.66 15.51
N ALA A 146 -4.65 3.42 14.22
CA ALA A 146 -5.61 2.76 13.36
C ALA A 146 -4.95 1.71 12.46
N VAL A 147 -5.72 0.71 12.07
CA VAL A 147 -5.35 -0.29 11.06
C VAL A 147 -6.29 -0.14 9.88
N LEU A 148 -5.77 -0.26 8.66
CA LEU A 148 -6.60 -0.21 7.45
C LEU A 148 -7.29 -1.55 7.23
N ASP A 149 -8.60 -1.50 7.03
CA ASP A 149 -9.44 -2.64 6.68
C ASP A 149 -9.71 -2.64 5.18
N SER A 150 -8.99 -3.49 4.45
CA SER A 150 -9.21 -3.66 3.00
C SER A 150 -10.44 -4.50 2.67
N ALA A 151 -10.99 -5.25 3.63
CA ALA A 151 -12.15 -6.12 3.42
C ALA A 151 -13.49 -5.41 3.64
N ALA A 152 -13.50 -4.28 4.36
CA ALA A 152 -14.69 -3.47 4.60
C ALA A 152 -15.10 -2.62 3.38
N GLN A 153 -15.39 -3.26 2.24
CA GLN A 153 -16.07 -2.61 1.11
C GLN A 153 -17.59 -2.58 1.35
N ASP A 154 -18.24 -1.53 0.83
CA ASP A 154 -19.64 -1.16 1.12
C ASP A 154 -20.63 -2.33 1.08
N LEU A 155 -21.29 -2.56 2.23
CA LEU A 155 -22.53 -3.32 2.41
C LEU A 155 -23.73 -2.38 2.38
#